data_AF-A0A160F4H0-F1
#
_entry.id   AF-A0A160F4H0-F1
#
_cell.length_a   1.000
_cell.length_b   1.000
_cell.length_c   1.000
_cell.angle_alpha   90.00
_cell.angle_beta   90.00
_cell.angle_gamma   90.00
#
_symmetry.space_group_name_H-M   'P 1'
#
loop_
_entity.id
_entity.type
_entity.pdbx_description
1 polymer ?
#
loop_
_entity_poly.entity_id
_entity_poly.type
_entity_poly.pdbx_seq_one_letter_code
_entity_poly.pdbx_strand_id
1 'polypeptide(L)'
;MSSRAKGLAMVVTGATLWGLSGTAAQILFQEKHVTAEWLVAVRMVLAGFVLVVLSAFKGLEPLAIWKDRKSRWQLIVFGLVGMLGVQYTYFSSIATGNAATATLLQYLAPVYIVLYSLL
;
A
#
# COMPACT_ATOMS: atom_id res chain seq x y z
N MET A 1 10.74 -3.50 27.00
CA MET A 1 9.34 -3.12 26.68
C MET A 1 8.48 -4.37 26.71
N SER A 2 7.30 -4.34 27.31
CA SER A 2 6.33 -5.45 27.17
C SER A 2 5.93 -5.59 25.70
N SER A 3 5.71 -6.82 25.21
CA SER A 3 5.31 -7.09 23.82
C SER A 3 4.07 -6.30 23.40
N ARG A 4 3.16 -6.00 24.35
CA ARG A 4 1.96 -5.18 24.11
C ARG A 4 2.31 -3.72 23.83
N ALA A 5 3.21 -3.13 24.61
CA ALA A 5 3.64 -1.73 24.41
C ALA A 5 4.36 -1.55 23.06
N LYS A 6 5.19 -2.53 22.67
CA LYS A 6 5.84 -2.54 21.35
C LYS A 6 4.81 -2.63 20.22
N GLY A 7 3.83 -3.53 20.34
CA GLY A 7 2.75 -3.66 19.37
C GLY A 7 1.91 -2.39 19.22
N LEU A 8 1.51 -1.78 20.35
CA LEU A 8 0.78 -0.50 20.35
C LEU A 8 1.56 0.61 19.67
N ALA A 9 2.86 0.75 19.97
CA ALA A 9 3.70 1.74 19.34
C ALA A 9 3.75 1.53 17.81
N MET A 10 3.92 0.30 17.35
CA MET A 10 3.94 -0.02 15.92
C MET A 10 2.62 0.34 15.22
N VAL A 11 1.47 0.03 15.84
CA VAL A 11 0.15 0.34 15.29
C VAL A 11 -0.08 1.85 15.23
N VAL A 12 0.22 2.58 16.30
CA VAL A 12 0.04 4.04 16.34
C VAL A 12 0.92 4.69 15.28
N THR A 13 2.22 4.35 15.22
CA THR A 13 3.11 4.90 14.20
C THR A 13 2.63 4.57 12.78
N GLY A 14 2.23 3.33 12.53
CA GLY A 14 1.71 2.93 11.22
C GLY A 14 0.45 3.70 10.82
N ALA A 15 -0.53 3.81 11.72
CA ALA A 15 -1.77 4.53 11.48
C ALA A 15 -1.55 6.03 11.26
N THR A 16 -0.67 6.66 12.06
CA THR A 16 -0.33 8.07 11.91
C THR A 16 0.38 8.33 10.57
N LEU A 17 1.38 7.53 10.22
CA LEU A 17 2.10 7.68 8.94
C LEU A 17 1.17 7.50 7.75
N TRP A 18 0.26 6.51 7.83
CA TRP A 18 -0.72 6.28 6.78
C TRP A 18 -1.70 7.45 6.63
N GLY A 19 -2.26 7.95 7.74
CA GLY A 19 -3.18 9.09 7.72
C GLY A 19 -2.54 10.38 7.22
N LEU A 20 -1.32 10.68 7.69
CA LEU A 20 -0.54 11.84 7.21
C LEU A 20 -0.20 11.73 5.72
N SER A 21 0.09 10.52 5.23
CA SER A 21 0.32 10.31 3.80
C SER A 21 -0.93 10.64 2.96
N GLY A 22 -2.13 10.34 3.46
CA GLY A 22 -3.39 10.64 2.77
C GLY A 22 -3.67 12.14 2.69
N THR A 23 -3.49 12.87 3.81
CA THR A 23 -3.68 14.33 3.83
C THR A 23 -2.61 15.06 3.00
N ALA A 24 -1.36 14.62 3.04
CA ALA A 24 -0.30 15.16 2.19
C ALA A 24 -0.57 14.91 0.70
N ALA A 25 -1.09 13.72 0.34
CA ALA A 25 -1.47 13.44 -1.04
C ALA A 25 -2.62 14.33 -1.52
N GLN A 26 -3.59 14.64 -0.66
CA GLN A 26 -4.67 15.57 -1.00
C GLN A 26 -4.11 16.96 -1.39
N ILE A 27 -3.14 17.48 -0.63
CA ILE A 27 -2.46 18.75 -0.95
C ILE A 27 -1.72 18.63 -2.29
N LEU A 28 -0.99 17.54 -2.52
CA LEU A 28 -0.28 17.32 -3.78
C LEU A 28 -1.22 17.33 -5.00
N PHE A 29 -2.41 16.75 -4.86
CA PHE A 29 -3.39 16.66 -5.95
C PHE A 29 -4.14 17.98 -6.16
N GLN A 30 -4.58 18.62 -5.07
CA GLN A 30 -5.44 19.80 -5.14
C GLN A 30 -4.66 21.11 -5.32
N GLU A 31 -3.48 21.25 -4.69
CA GLU A 31 -2.70 22.48 -4.71
C GLU A 31 -1.47 22.42 -5.62
N LYS A 32 -0.87 21.23 -5.79
CA LYS A 32 0.35 21.06 -6.60
C LYS A 32 0.09 20.41 -7.96
N HIS A 33 -1.16 20.10 -8.27
CA HIS A 33 -1.61 19.48 -9.53
C HIS A 33 -0.81 18.23 -9.92
N VAL A 34 -0.28 17.51 -8.92
CA VAL A 34 0.35 16.20 -9.14
C VAL A 34 -0.75 15.19 -9.42
N THR A 35 -0.54 14.28 -10.36
CA THR A 35 -1.53 13.25 -10.67
C THR A 35 -1.40 12.05 -9.73
N ALA A 36 -2.51 11.35 -9.49
CA ALA A 36 -2.53 10.16 -8.65
C ALA A 36 -1.67 9.04 -9.26
N GLU A 37 -1.70 8.89 -10.58
CA GLU A 37 -0.90 7.96 -11.36
C GLU A 37 0.59 8.17 -11.12
N TRP A 38 1.04 9.43 -11.18
CA TRP A 38 2.45 9.76 -10.98
C TRP A 38 2.89 9.46 -9.55
N LEU A 39 2.10 9.87 -8.55
CA LEU A 39 2.43 9.62 -7.14
C LEU A 39 2.51 8.11 -6.86
N VAL A 40 1.54 7.35 -7.37
CA VAL A 40 1.47 5.89 -7.19
C VAL A 40 2.63 5.18 -7.89
N ALA A 41 2.98 5.59 -9.11
CA ALA A 41 4.12 5.02 -9.84
C ALA A 41 5.42 5.25 -9.08
N VAL A 42 5.70 6.50 -8.68
CA VAL A 42 6.94 6.85 -7.98
C VAL A 42 7.05 6.12 -6.63
N ARG A 43 5.99 6.14 -5.80
CA ARG A 43 6.04 5.46 -4.49
C ARG A 43 6.22 3.95 -4.62
N MET A 44 5.59 3.30 -5.60
CA MET A 44 5.64 1.84 -5.77
C MET A 44 7.00 1.39 -6.29
N VAL A 45 7.56 2.10 -7.27
CA VAL A 45 8.90 1.81 -7.80
C VAL A 45 9.95 2.02 -6.72
N LEU A 46 9.90 3.15 -5.99
CA LEU A 46 10.83 3.42 -4.90
C LEU A 46 10.71 2.38 -3.78
N ALA A 47 9.50 2.07 -3.32
CA ALA A 47 9.29 1.07 -2.27
C ALA A 47 9.76 -0.32 -2.71
N GLY A 48 9.43 -0.74 -3.93
CA GLY A 48 9.88 -2.02 -4.49
C GLY A 48 11.40 -2.12 -4.56
N PHE A 49 12.06 -1.08 -5.07
CA PHE A 49 13.52 -1.01 -5.12
C PHE A 49 14.14 -1.09 -3.73
N VAL A 50 13.68 -0.27 -2.78
CA VAL A 50 14.17 -0.27 -1.40
C VAL A 50 13.98 -1.63 -0.74
N LEU A 51 12.83 -2.27 -0.91
CA LEU A 51 12.55 -3.59 -0.32
C LEU A 51 13.45 -4.69 -0.90
N VAL A 52 13.70 -4.68 -2.22
CA VAL A 52 14.60 -5.65 -2.86
C VAL A 52 16.04 -5.47 -2.36
N VAL A 53 16.52 -4.23 -2.30
CA VAL A 53 17.87 -3.88 -1.83
C VAL A 53 18.05 -4.28 -0.36
N LEU A 54 17.10 -3.92 0.51
CA LEU A 54 17.14 -4.29 1.93
C LEU A 54 17.07 -5.81 2.13
N SER A 55 16.32 -6.53 1.30
CA SER A 55 16.25 -7.99 1.37
C SER A 55 17.59 -8.62 1.01
N ALA A 56 18.24 -8.14 -0.06
CA ALA A 56 19.57 -8.60 -0.45
C ALA A 56 20.62 -8.34 0.65
N PHE A 57 20.59 -7.16 1.29
CA PHE A 57 21.50 -6.85 2.40
C PHE A 57 21.29 -7.72 3.64
N LYS A 58 20.08 -8.27 3.83
CA LYS A 58 19.78 -9.21 4.92
C LYS A 58 20.18 -10.66 4.60
N GLY A 59 20.85 -10.90 3.46
CA GLY A 59 21.23 -12.24 3.02
C GLY A 59 20.05 -13.07 2.50
N LEU A 60 18.91 -12.44 2.22
CA LEU A 60 17.79 -13.12 1.55
C LEU A 60 18.04 -13.16 0.03
N GLU A 61 17.39 -14.10 -0.65
CA GLU A 61 17.38 -14.18 -2.12
C GLU A 61 16.08 -13.58 -2.69
N PRO A 62 15.92 -12.24 -2.80
CA PRO A 62 14.66 -11.64 -3.26
C PRO A 62 14.28 -12.06 -4.69
N LEU A 63 15.26 -12.50 -5.49
CA LEU A 63 15.04 -12.97 -6.86
C LEU A 63 14.74 -14.47 -6.96
N ALA A 64 14.83 -15.23 -5.87
CA ALA A 64 14.53 -16.67 -5.89
C ALA A 64 13.07 -16.97 -6.25
N ILE A 65 12.15 -16.03 -5.97
CA ILE A 65 10.72 -16.15 -6.32
C ILE A 65 10.48 -16.31 -7.83
N TRP A 66 11.41 -15.86 -8.67
CA TRP A 66 11.33 -16.00 -10.13
C TRP A 66 11.65 -17.43 -10.62
N LYS A 67 12.23 -18.28 -9.77
CA LYS A 67 12.55 -19.69 -10.09
C LYS A 67 11.30 -20.56 -10.15
N ASP A 68 10.29 -20.27 -9.33
CA ASP A 68 9.03 -21.01 -9.33
C ASP A 68 7.97 -20.34 -10.22
N ARG A 69 7.44 -21.11 -11.17
CA ARG A 69 6.45 -20.62 -12.14
C ARG A 69 5.16 -20.17 -11.46
N LYS A 70 4.72 -20.89 -10.42
CA LYS A 70 3.46 -20.59 -9.71
C LYS A 70 3.61 -19.31 -8.89
N SER A 71 4.67 -19.21 -8.10
CA SER A 71 4.97 -18.06 -7.24
C SER A 71 5.14 -16.78 -8.05
N ARG A 72 5.84 -16.86 -9.19
CA ARG A 72 5.97 -15.72 -10.12
C ARG A 72 4.62 -15.21 -10.62
N TRP A 73 3.73 -16.12 -11.05
CA TRP A 73 2.40 -15.71 -11.52
C TRP A 73 1.57 -15.11 -10.40
N GLN A 74 1.59 -15.70 -9.21
CA GLN A 74 0.91 -15.14 -8.04
C GLN A 74 1.44 -13.75 -7.67
N LEU A 75 2.77 -13.55 -7.72
CA LEU A 75 3.39 -12.26 -7.46
C LEU A 75 2.95 -11.20 -8.47
N ILE A 76 2.91 -11.53 -9.76
CA ILE A 76 2.50 -10.60 -10.82
C ILE A 76 1.03 -10.22 -10.64
N VAL A 77 0.15 -11.20 -10.43
CA VAL A 77 -1.28 -10.93 -10.22
C VAL A 77 -1.51 -10.12 -8.95
N PHE A 78 -0.87 -10.50 -7.84
CA PHE A 78 -0.96 -9.77 -6.59
C PHE A 78 -0.43 -8.34 -6.72
N GLY A 79 0.71 -8.15 -7.37
CA GLY A 79 1.35 -6.85 -7.56
C GLY A 79 0.54 -5.91 -8.46
N LEU A 80 0.07 -6.40 -9.61
CA LEU A 80 -0.62 -5.57 -10.60
C LEU A 80 -2.11 -5.39 -10.30
N VAL A 81 -2.81 -6.46 -9.93
CA VAL A 81 -4.26 -6.40 -9.70
C VAL A 81 -4.56 -5.99 -8.26
N GLY A 82 -3.92 -6.67 -7.29
CA GLY A 82 -4.15 -6.40 -5.87
C GLY A 82 -3.54 -5.08 -5.42
N MET A 83 -2.21 -5.00 -5.42
CA MET A 83 -1.45 -3.90 -4.84
C MET A 83 -1.60 -2.61 -5.64
N LEU A 84 -1.27 -2.62 -6.93
CA LEU A 84 -1.39 -1.42 -7.77
C LEU A 84 -2.86 -0.96 -7.86
N GLY A 85 -3.80 -1.89 -8.03
CA GLY A 85 -5.24 -1.59 -8.06
C GLY A 85 -5.73 -0.89 -6.80
N VAL A 86 -5.43 -1.42 -5.61
CA VAL A 86 -5.79 -0.79 -4.32
C VAL A 86 -5.13 0.58 -4.16
N GLN A 87 -3.84 0.68 -4.48
CA GLN A 87 -3.10 1.94 -4.30
C GLN A 87 -3.64 3.04 -5.22
N TYR A 88 -3.84 2.70 -6.48
CA TYR A 88 -4.37 3.63 -7.47
C TYR A 88 -5.78 4.08 -7.12
N THR A 89 -6.69 3.15 -6.82
CA THR A 89 -8.08 3.52 -6.50
C THR A 89 -8.21 4.31 -5.21
N TYR A 90 -7.38 4.03 -4.20
CA TYR A 90 -7.31 4.84 -2.98
C TYR A 90 -6.90 6.28 -3.28
N PHE A 91 -5.76 6.51 -3.94
CA PHE A 91 -5.29 7.86 -4.25
C PHE A 91 -6.17 8.58 -5.29
N SER A 92 -6.75 7.85 -6.24
CA SER A 92 -7.73 8.39 -7.18
C SER A 92 -8.98 8.90 -6.44
N SER A 93 -9.44 8.19 -5.39
CA SER A 93 -10.57 8.63 -4.56
C SER A 93 -10.25 9.91 -3.77
N ILE A 94 -8.99 10.10 -3.37
CA ILE A 94 -8.52 11.35 -2.77
C ILE A 94 -8.50 12.47 -3.82
N ALA A 95 -8.01 12.19 -5.01
CA ALA A 95 -7.89 13.17 -6.09
C ALA A 95 -9.26 13.68 -6.57
N THR A 96 -10.26 12.81 -6.67
CA THR A 96 -11.63 13.17 -7.07
C THR A 96 -12.50 13.67 -5.90
N GLY A 97 -12.08 13.42 -4.67
CA GLY A 97 -12.80 13.78 -3.46
C GLY A 97 -11.89 14.38 -2.40
N ASN A 98 -11.75 13.69 -1.27
CA ASN A 98 -10.87 14.07 -0.18
C ASN A 98 -10.38 12.84 0.61
N ALA A 99 -9.36 13.03 1.44
CA ALA A 99 -8.71 11.98 2.22
C ALA A 99 -9.64 11.29 3.22
N ALA A 100 -10.60 12.02 3.82
CA ALA A 100 -11.54 11.46 4.77
C ALA A 100 -12.54 10.52 4.09
N THR A 101 -13.12 10.93 2.96
CA THR A 101 -14.03 10.09 2.16
C THR A 101 -13.33 8.85 1.62
N ALA A 102 -12.12 8.97 1.08
CA ALA A 102 -11.34 7.81 0.63
C ALA A 102 -11.06 6.81 1.76
N THR A 103 -10.76 7.30 2.96
CA THR A 103 -10.52 6.46 4.15
C THR A 103 -11.81 5.75 4.60
N LEU A 104 -12.95 6.45 4.57
CA LEU A 104 -14.24 5.85 4.89
C LEU A 104 -14.57 4.70 3.92
N LEU A 105 -14.35 4.90 2.63
CA LEU A 105 -14.51 3.85 1.62
C LEU A 105 -13.56 2.67 1.88
N GLN A 106 -12.31 2.95 2.29
CA GLN A 106 -11.34 1.91 2.63
C GLN A 106 -11.79 1.06 3.83
N TYR A 107 -12.53 1.64 4.79
CA TYR A 107 -13.10 0.90 5.92
C TYR A 107 -14.23 -0.07 5.54
N LEU A 108 -14.68 -0.08 4.28
CA LEU A 108 -15.55 -1.14 3.76
C LEU A 108 -14.77 -2.43 3.44
N ALA A 109 -13.44 -2.38 3.32
CA ALA A 109 -12.62 -3.55 2.98
C ALA A 109 -12.86 -4.76 3.89
N PRO A 110 -12.95 -4.65 5.23
CA PRO A 110 -13.29 -5.77 6.11
C PRO A 110 -14.63 -6.43 5.76
N VAL A 111 -15.63 -5.67 5.33
CA VAL A 111 -16.93 -6.20 4.92
C VAL A 111 -16.76 -7.09 3.68
N TYR A 112 -16.03 -6.60 2.66
CA TYR A 112 -15.76 -7.39 1.45
C TYR A 112 -14.94 -8.66 1.75
N ILE A 113 -13.98 -8.60 2.68
CA ILE A 113 -13.20 -9.77 3.11
C ILE A 113 -14.11 -10.81 3.77
N VAL A 114 -15.00 -10.39 4.68
CA VAL A 114 -15.95 -11.30 5.34
C VAL A 114 -16.89 -11.93 4.32
N LEU A 115 -17.46 -11.16 3.39
CA LEU A 115 -18.32 -11.68 2.33
C LEU A 115 -17.60 -12.72 1.47
N TYR A 116 -16.35 -12.45 1.07
CA TYR A 116 -15.53 -13.41 0.33
C TYR A 116 -15.26 -14.69 1.13
N SER A 117 -15.06 -14.59 2.46
CA SER A 117 -14.83 -15.77 3.31
C SER A 117 -16.06 -16.66 3.50
N LEU A 118 -17.25 -16.17 3.16
CA LEU A 118 -18.51 -16.91 3.22
C LEU A 118 -18.87 -17.61 1.90
N LEU A 119 -18.18 -17.27 0.80
CA LEU A 119 -18.30 -17.88 -0.53
C LEU A 119 -17.43 -19.14 -0.65
#